data_AF-A0A7R9XV36-F1
#
_entry.id   AF-A0A7R9XV36-F1
#
_cell.length_a   1.000
_cell.length_b   1.000
_cell.length_c   1.000
_cell.angle_alpha   90.00
_cell.angle_beta   90.00
_cell.angle_gamma   90.00
#
_symmetry.space_group_name_H-M   'P 1'
#
loop_
_entity.id
_entity.type
_entity.pdbx_description
1 polymer ?
#
loop_
_entity_poly.entity_id
_entity_poly.type
_entity_poly.pdbx_seq_one_letter_code
_entity_poly.pdbx_strand_id
1 'polypeptide(L)'
;IIKRLLEAGVTDKWNKIAKRCVGVSEETTTGVHRLYTMEKTGSLLFPAINVNDSVTKSKFDNLYGCKHSLPDGIMRATDVMMAGKKAVICGYGDVGKGCAAAMRANGCVVYVTEIDPICALQACM
;
A
#
# COMPACT_ATOMS: atom_id res chain seq x y z
N ILE A 1 12.30 12.30 15.45
CA ILE A 1 13.04 13.52 15.04
C ILE A 1 12.13 14.74 15.00
N ILE A 2 11.05 14.74 14.21
CA ILE A 2 10.11 15.88 14.11
C ILE A 2 9.57 16.31 15.48
N LYS A 3 9.02 15.38 16.27
CA LYS A 3 8.51 15.65 17.63
C LYS A 3 9.52 16.36 18.53
N ARG A 4 10.76 15.85 18.59
CA ARG A 4 11.85 16.45 19.39
C ARG A 4 12.20 17.88 18.93
N LEU A 5 12.16 18.16 17.63
CA LEU A 5 12.46 19.50 17.10
C LEU A 5 11.35 20.50 17.45
N LEU A 6 10.09 20.06 17.40
CA LEU A 6 8.95 20.88 17.81
C LEU A 6 9.00 21.17 19.32
N GLU A 7 9.31 20.18 20.15
CA GLU A 7 9.50 20.34 21.60
C GLU A 7 10.67 21.29 21.92
N ALA A 8 11.70 21.33 21.08
CA ALA A 8 12.82 22.26 21.17
C ALA A 8 12.53 23.66 20.58
N GLY A 9 11.29 23.97 20.19
CA GLY A 9 10.89 25.27 19.65
C GLY A 9 11.27 25.52 18.19
N VAL A 10 11.78 24.51 17.47
CA VAL A 10 12.18 24.63 16.06
C VAL A 10 10.99 24.28 15.16
N THR A 11 10.16 25.27 14.84
CA THR A 11 8.91 25.08 14.10
C THR A 11 9.05 25.26 12.58
N ASP A 12 9.97 26.12 12.12
CA ASP A 12 10.03 26.52 10.70
C ASP A 12 11.05 25.73 9.85
N LYS A 13 11.78 24.79 10.45
CA LYS A 13 12.85 24.05 9.76
C LYS A 13 12.36 23.36 8.48
N TRP A 14 11.21 22.69 8.56
CA TRP A 14 10.69 21.89 7.44
C TRP A 14 10.08 22.74 6.33
N ASN A 15 9.46 23.88 6.66
CA ASN A 15 8.99 24.84 5.65
C ASN A 15 10.14 25.43 4.84
N LYS A 16 11.26 25.75 5.50
CA LYS A 16 12.47 26.24 4.82
C LYS A 16 13.05 25.19 3.86
N ILE A 17 12.99 23.92 4.24
CA ILE A 17 13.42 22.81 3.38
C ILE A 17 12.44 22.63 2.22
N ALA A 18 11.13 22.62 2.48
CA ALA A 18 10.09 22.45 1.48
C ALA A 18 10.17 23.52 0.36
N LYS A 19 10.51 24.77 0.69
CA LYS A 19 10.74 25.84 -0.29
C LYS A 19 11.88 25.55 -1.29
N ARG A 20 12.77 24.63 -0.97
CA ARG A 20 13.90 24.20 -1.83
C ARG A 20 13.65 22.85 -2.50
N CYS A 21 12.54 22.17 -2.19
CA CYS A 21 12.17 20.92 -2.81
C CYS A 21 11.58 21.18 -4.20
N VAL A 22 12.14 20.52 -5.22
CA VAL A 22 11.64 20.62 -6.61
C VAL A 22 10.36 19.81 -6.79
N GLY A 23 10.23 18.71 -6.05
CA GLY A 23 9.04 17.87 -6.05
C GLY A 23 9.24 16.58 -5.26
N VAL A 24 8.26 15.70 -5.31
CA VAL A 24 8.30 14.36 -4.71
C VAL A 24 7.81 13.30 -5.68
N SER A 25 8.45 12.13 -5.68
CA SER A 25 7.93 10.92 -6.31
C SER A 25 7.30 10.05 -5.24
N GLU A 26 6.00 9.81 -5.32
CA GLU A 26 5.29 8.99 -4.33
C GLU A 26 4.96 7.61 -4.90
N GLU A 27 5.38 6.61 -4.15
CA GLU A 27 5.42 5.21 -4.57
C GLU A 27 4.14 4.46 -4.22
N THR A 28 3.44 4.86 -3.15
CA THR A 28 2.35 4.06 -2.57
C THR A 28 0.98 4.67 -2.83
N THR A 29 -0.04 3.82 -2.99
CA THR A 29 -1.43 4.25 -3.20
C THR A 29 -1.93 5.18 -2.10
N THR A 30 -1.60 4.90 -0.83
CA THR A 30 -2.00 5.74 0.30
C THR A 30 -1.32 7.10 0.28
N GLY A 31 -0.02 7.15 -0.07
CA GLY A 31 0.70 8.41 -0.22
C GLY A 31 0.10 9.26 -1.34
N VAL A 32 -0.18 8.65 -2.50
CA VAL A 32 -0.83 9.32 -3.64
C VAL A 32 -2.19 9.91 -3.25
N HIS A 33 -3.03 9.17 -2.51
CA HIS A 33 -4.31 9.69 -2.03
C HIS A 33 -4.13 10.94 -1.14
N ARG A 34 -3.11 10.95 -0.27
CA ARG A 34 -2.79 12.11 0.56
C ARG A 34 -2.33 13.30 -0.29
N LEU A 35 -1.55 13.06 -1.34
CA LEU A 35 -1.13 14.12 -2.27
C LEU A 35 -2.32 14.73 -3.00
N TYR A 36 -3.26 13.92 -3.51
CA TYR A 36 -4.50 14.44 -4.11
C TYR A 36 -5.35 15.22 -3.12
N THR A 37 -5.39 14.81 -1.85
CA THR A 37 -6.10 15.56 -0.80
C THR A 37 -5.45 16.92 -0.56
N MET A 38 -4.12 16.96 -0.49
CA MET A 38 -3.35 18.20 -0.35
C MET A 38 -3.50 19.11 -1.57
N GLU A 39 -3.52 18.55 -2.78
CA GLU A 39 -3.75 19.30 -4.01
C GLU A 39 -5.13 19.95 -4.01
N LYS A 40 -6.18 19.16 -3.74
CA LYS A 40 -7.58 19.64 -3.67
C LYS A 40 -7.79 20.72 -2.61
N THR A 41 -7.04 20.68 -1.51
CA THR A 41 -7.12 21.65 -0.40
C THR A 41 -6.15 22.81 -0.55
N GLY A 42 -5.33 22.85 -1.62
CA GLY A 42 -4.32 23.88 -1.83
C GLY A 42 -3.14 23.83 -0.85
N SER A 43 -3.00 22.75 -0.08
CA SER A 43 -1.93 22.57 0.90
C SER A 43 -0.72 21.82 0.35
N LEU A 44 -0.74 21.40 -0.92
CA LEU A 44 0.38 20.74 -1.58
C LEU A 44 1.49 21.76 -1.85
N LEU A 45 2.65 21.56 -1.21
CA LEU A 45 3.73 22.57 -1.19
C LEU A 45 4.62 22.54 -2.44
N PHE A 46 4.65 21.43 -3.17
CA PHE A 46 5.49 21.24 -4.36
C PHE A 46 4.88 20.17 -5.27
N PRO A 47 5.24 20.15 -6.57
CA PRO A 47 4.76 19.15 -7.50
C PRO A 47 5.05 17.72 -7.04
N ALA A 48 4.16 16.80 -7.41
CA ALA A 48 4.32 15.39 -7.10
C ALA A 48 4.09 14.51 -8.33
N ILE A 49 4.87 13.42 -8.42
CA ILE A 49 4.70 12.37 -9.42
C ILE A 49 4.10 11.16 -8.72
N ASN A 50 2.95 10.72 -9.22
CA ASN A 50 2.34 9.45 -8.87
C ASN A 50 3.11 8.32 -9.59
N VAL A 51 4.06 7.71 -8.89
CA VAL A 51 4.79 6.55 -9.41
C VAL A 51 3.94 5.30 -9.32
N ASN A 52 3.07 5.21 -8.30
CA ASN A 52 2.23 4.05 -8.04
C ASN A 52 1.44 3.59 -9.27
N ASP A 53 0.85 4.54 -10.01
CA ASP A 53 -0.07 4.22 -11.10
C ASP A 53 0.63 3.93 -12.43
N SER A 54 1.96 3.92 -12.46
CA SER A 54 2.68 3.25 -13.54
C SER A 54 2.31 1.77 -13.55
N VAL A 55 2.00 1.21 -14.73
CA VAL A 55 1.55 -0.20 -14.85
C VAL A 55 2.61 -1.17 -14.33
N THR A 56 3.89 -0.88 -14.59
CA THR A 56 5.03 -1.66 -14.09
C THR A 56 5.26 -1.51 -12.59
N LYS A 57 4.56 -0.60 -11.91
CA LYS A 57 4.49 -0.50 -10.46
C LYS A 57 3.21 -1.16 -9.97
N SER A 58 2.05 -0.50 -10.10
CA SER A 58 0.77 -0.99 -9.53
C SER A 58 0.41 -2.43 -9.94
N LYS A 59 0.50 -2.77 -11.23
CA LYS A 59 0.09 -4.08 -11.73
C LYS A 59 1.18 -5.14 -11.63
N PHE A 60 2.36 -4.76 -11.14
CA PHE A 60 3.47 -5.69 -10.93
C PHE A 60 3.86 -5.79 -9.46
N ASP A 61 4.35 -4.71 -8.87
CA ASP A 61 4.78 -4.63 -7.47
C ASP A 61 3.63 -4.96 -6.50
N ASN A 62 2.53 -4.20 -6.56
CA ASN A 62 1.44 -4.39 -5.58
C ASN A 62 0.84 -5.80 -5.69
N LEU A 63 0.75 -6.35 -6.91
CA LEU A 63 0.16 -7.65 -7.17
C LEU A 63 1.14 -8.80 -6.90
N TYR A 64 2.22 -8.89 -7.66
CA TYR A 64 3.15 -10.02 -7.61
C TYR A 64 4.14 -9.92 -6.45
N GLY A 65 4.49 -8.70 -6.02
CA GLY A 65 5.32 -8.49 -4.83
C GLY A 65 4.63 -9.03 -3.58
N CYS A 66 3.35 -8.73 -3.39
CA CYS A 66 2.56 -9.29 -2.29
C CYS A 66 2.29 -10.79 -2.47
N LYS A 67 2.10 -11.26 -3.70
CA LYS A 67 1.95 -12.70 -3.97
C LYS A 67 3.18 -13.50 -3.52
N HIS A 68 4.38 -12.94 -3.68
CA HIS A 68 5.63 -13.57 -3.26
C HIS A 68 5.87 -13.42 -1.75
N SER A 69 5.78 -12.20 -1.23
CA SER A 69 6.26 -11.87 0.12
C SER A 69 5.29 -12.16 1.25
N LEU A 70 3.97 -12.21 1.00
CA LEU A 70 2.99 -12.53 2.05
C LEU A 70 3.23 -13.92 2.68
N PRO A 71 3.24 -15.02 1.91
CA PRO A 71 3.45 -16.35 2.49
C PRO A 71 4.84 -16.47 3.13
N ASP A 72 5.86 -15.87 2.51
CA ASP A 72 7.23 -15.84 3.03
C ASP A 72 7.29 -15.20 4.43
N GLY A 73 6.65 -14.03 4.61
CA GLY A 73 6.59 -13.36 5.90
C GLY A 73 5.89 -14.17 6.99
N ILE A 74 4.78 -14.83 6.66
CA ILE A 74 4.03 -15.68 7.59
C ILE A 74 4.85 -16.92 7.98
N MET A 75 5.46 -17.59 7.00
CA MET A 75 6.29 -18.78 7.23
C MET A 75 7.48 -18.44 8.12
N ARG A 76 8.23 -17.38 7.82
CA ARG A 76 9.40 -16.98 8.63
C ARG A 76 9.03 -16.62 10.07
N ALA A 77 7.85 -16.06 10.28
CA ALA A 77 7.43 -15.63 11.61
C ALA A 77 6.85 -16.76 12.46
N THR A 78 6.30 -17.82 11.85
CA THR A 78 5.42 -18.75 12.56
C THR A 78 5.64 -20.23 12.24
N ASP A 79 6.29 -20.55 11.11
CA ASP A 79 6.47 -21.92 10.59
C ASP A 79 5.19 -22.77 10.53
N VAL A 80 4.01 -22.14 10.57
CA VAL A 80 2.74 -22.87 10.58
C VAL A 80 2.42 -23.42 9.19
N MET A 81 1.88 -24.63 9.16
CA MET A 81 1.30 -25.18 7.94
C MET A 81 0.12 -24.32 7.48
N MET A 82 0.20 -23.77 6.27
CA MET A 82 -0.88 -22.96 5.70
C MET A 82 -1.99 -23.79 5.04
N ALA A 83 -1.63 -24.92 4.43
CA ALA A 83 -2.59 -25.76 3.73
C ALA A 83 -3.73 -26.23 4.65
N GLY A 84 -4.97 -26.13 4.16
CA GLY A 84 -6.20 -26.46 4.89
C GLY A 84 -6.66 -25.40 5.90
N LYS A 85 -5.85 -24.38 6.21
CA LYS A 85 -6.30 -23.26 7.07
C LYS A 85 -7.22 -22.31 6.33
N LYS A 86 -8.10 -21.65 7.08
CA LYS A 86 -8.97 -20.58 6.57
C LYS A 86 -8.22 -19.25 6.63
N ALA A 87 -8.07 -18.58 5.49
CA ALA A 87 -7.46 -17.26 5.39
C ALA A 87 -8.52 -16.25 4.94
N VAL A 88 -8.68 -15.16 5.68
CA VAL A 88 -9.57 -14.05 5.31
C VAL A 88 -8.72 -12.89 4.81
N ILE A 89 -8.92 -12.49 3.55
CA ILE A 89 -8.24 -11.35 2.93
C ILE A 89 -9.20 -10.17 2.93
N CYS A 90 -8.82 -9.10 3.63
CA CYS A 90 -9.62 -7.89 3.74
C CYS A 90 -9.26 -6.91 2.60
N GLY A 91 -10.05 -6.94 1.53
CA GLY A 91 -9.82 -6.16 0.31
C GLY A 91 -9.27 -7.00 -0.85
N TYR A 92 -9.63 -6.61 -2.07
CA TYR A 92 -9.35 -7.27 -3.35
C TYR A 92 -8.93 -6.26 -4.46
N GLY A 93 -8.32 -5.15 -4.05
CA GLY A 93 -7.47 -4.33 -4.92
C GLY A 93 -6.21 -5.10 -5.38
N ASP A 94 -5.23 -4.40 -5.96
CA ASP A 94 -4.03 -5.06 -6.51
C ASP A 94 -3.26 -5.88 -5.46
N VAL A 95 -3.08 -5.33 -4.25
CA VAL A 95 -2.49 -6.06 -3.11
C VAL A 95 -3.33 -7.26 -2.70
N GLY A 96 -4.65 -7.06 -2.53
CA GLY A 96 -5.58 -8.11 -2.11
C GLY A 96 -5.63 -9.30 -3.07
N LYS A 97 -5.61 -9.03 -4.39
CA LYS A 97 -5.49 -10.05 -5.44
C LYS A 97 -4.21 -10.87 -5.30
N GLY A 98 -3.09 -10.22 -5.05
CA GLY A 98 -1.79 -10.87 -4.85
C GLY A 98 -1.82 -11.79 -3.62
N CYS A 99 -2.30 -11.25 -2.50
CA CYS A 99 -2.45 -11.95 -1.24
C CYS A 99 -3.37 -13.18 -1.36
N ALA A 100 -4.56 -13.01 -1.93
CA ALA A 100 -5.53 -14.09 -2.10
C ALA A 100 -4.98 -15.20 -3.01
N ALA A 101 -4.35 -14.83 -4.13
CA ALA A 101 -3.71 -15.79 -5.03
C ALA A 101 -2.59 -16.57 -4.33
N ALA A 102 -1.79 -15.91 -3.50
CA ALA A 102 -0.72 -16.55 -2.75
C ALA A 102 -1.24 -17.54 -1.71
N MET A 103 -2.24 -17.14 -0.91
CA MET A 103 -2.80 -18.02 0.13
C MET A 103 -3.51 -19.21 -0.50
N ARG A 104 -4.22 -19.03 -1.62
CA ARG A 104 -4.83 -20.13 -2.39
C ARG A 104 -3.76 -21.08 -2.94
N ALA A 105 -2.67 -20.55 -3.49
CA ALA A 105 -1.55 -21.37 -3.99
C ALA A 105 -0.83 -22.15 -2.88
N ASN A 106 -0.83 -21.65 -1.64
CA ASN A 106 -0.33 -22.33 -0.45
C ASN A 106 -1.36 -23.30 0.20
N GLY A 107 -2.48 -23.55 -0.48
CA GLY A 107 -3.48 -24.54 -0.07
C GLY A 107 -4.45 -24.06 1.01
N CYS A 108 -4.52 -22.76 1.31
CA CYS A 108 -5.54 -22.24 2.22
C CYS A 108 -6.93 -22.24 1.58
N VAL A 109 -7.97 -22.32 2.42
CA VAL A 109 -9.33 -21.94 2.07
C VAL A 109 -9.44 -20.42 2.21
N VAL A 110 -9.52 -19.71 1.09
CA VAL A 110 -9.47 -18.24 1.06
C VAL A 110 -10.88 -17.65 1.02
N TYR A 111 -11.14 -16.71 1.91
CA TYR A 111 -12.31 -15.85 1.93
C TYR A 111 -11.86 -14.40 1.66
N VAL A 112 -12.67 -13.64 0.94
CA VAL A 112 -12.38 -12.23 0.63
C VAL A 112 -13.53 -11.36 1.13
N THR A 113 -13.20 -10.22 1.73
CA THR A 113 -14.19 -9.16 2.01
C THR A 113 -13.91 -7.98 1.11
N GLU A 114 -14.93 -7.38 0.52
CA GLU A 114 -14.79 -6.18 -0.31
C GLU A 114 -15.97 -5.24 -0.16
N ILE A 115 -15.67 -3.95 -0.25
CA ILE A 115 -16.64 -2.86 -0.31
C ILE A 115 -16.91 -2.44 -1.77
N ASP A 116 -15.94 -2.63 -2.67
CA ASP A 116 -16.11 -2.33 -4.08
C ASP A 116 -16.74 -3.56 -4.78
N PRO A 117 -17.95 -3.43 -5.36
CA PRO A 117 -18.66 -4.55 -5.95
C PRO A 117 -17.97 -5.11 -7.21
N ILE A 118 -17.17 -4.31 -7.92
CA ILE A 118 -16.39 -4.78 -9.08
C ILE A 118 -15.23 -5.63 -8.60
N CYS A 119 -14.51 -5.18 -7.57
CA CYS A 119 -13.45 -5.97 -6.96
C CYS A 119 -14.01 -7.25 -6.30
N ALA A 120 -15.17 -7.17 -5.65
CA ALA A 120 -15.87 -8.34 -5.11
C ALA A 120 -16.26 -9.34 -6.21
N LEU A 121 -16.78 -8.86 -7.34
CA LEU A 121 -17.12 -9.71 -8.48
C LEU A 121 -15.87 -10.41 -9.04
N GLN A 122 -14.74 -9.71 -9.13
CA GLN A 122 -13.47 -10.30 -9.54
C GLN A 122 -12.96 -11.37 -8.55
N ALA A 123 -13.29 -11.27 -7.27
CA ALA A 123 -12.93 -12.27 -6.27
C ALA A 123 -13.75 -13.57 -6.39
N CYS A 124 -14.91 -13.52 -7.03
CA CYS A 124 -15.75 -14.69 -7.30
C CYS A 124 -15.29 -15.51 -8.52
N MET A 125 -14.34 -15.00 -9.31
CA MET A 125 -13.77 -15.66 -10.49
C MET A 125 -12.56 -16.54 -10.10
#